data_AF-A0A7X4EAE7-F1
#
_entry.id   AF-A0A7X4EAE7-F1
#
_cell.length_a   1.000
_cell.length_b   1.000
_cell.length_c   1.000
_cell.angle_alpha   90.00
_cell.angle_beta   90.00
_cell.angle_gamma   90.00
#
_symmetry.space_group_name_H-M   'P 1'
#
loop_
_entity.id
_entity.type
_entity.pdbx_description
1 polymer ?
#
loop_
_entity_poly.entity_id
_entity_poly.type
_entity_poly.pdbx_seq_one_letter_code
_entity_poly.pdbx_strand_id
1 'polypeptide(L)' 'MDDSEPSTPQPAPDKDKTKAKKEIHVVSVPHEDDMIAQEMAELFEEDEVTHQHGSTEPEGD' A
#
# COMPACT_ATOMS: atom_id res chain seq x y z
N MET A 1 -22.32 -2.90 19.03
CA MET A 1 -20.88 -2.61 19.19
C MET A 1 -20.20 -3.72 18.43
N ASP A 2 -20.03 -3.53 17.13
CA ASP A 2 -19.29 -4.47 16.29
C ASP A 2 -17.90 -3.88 16.11
N ASP A 3 -16.93 -4.51 16.77
CA ASP A 3 -15.51 -4.24 16.70
C ASP A 3 -15.02 -4.75 15.32
N SER A 4 -14.94 -3.86 14.34
CA SER A 4 -14.36 -4.19 13.03
C SER A 4 -12.83 -4.09 13.15
N GLU A 5 -12.19 -5.19 13.53
CA GLU A 5 -10.73 -5.29 13.52
C GLU A 5 -10.18 -4.98 12.11
N PRO A 6 -9.14 -4.13 11.97
CA PRO A 6 -8.56 -3.83 10.67
C PRO A 6 -7.83 -5.06 10.13
N SER A 7 -8.32 -5.62 9.02
CA SER A 7 -7.66 -6.70 8.29
C SER A 7 -6.31 -6.21 7.76
N THR A 8 -5.23 -6.56 8.45
CA THR A 8 -3.87 -6.28 7.96
C THR A 8 -3.63 -7.04 6.66
N PRO A 9 -3.26 -6.38 5.55
CA PRO A 9 -3.01 -7.07 4.30
C PRO A 9 -1.81 -8.01 4.46
N GLN A 10 -2.07 -9.31 4.37
CA GLN A 10 -1.03 -10.33 4.43
C GLN A 10 -0.15 -10.22 3.17
N PRO A 11 1.19 -10.11 3.28
CA PRO A 11 2.05 -9.95 2.12
C PRO A 11 1.94 -11.20 1.22
N ALA A 12 1.61 -10.97 -0.06
CA ALA A 12 1.47 -12.02 -1.05
C ALA A 12 2.82 -12.78 -1.24
N PRO A 13 2.80 -14.11 -1.43
CA PRO A 13 4.04 -14.86 -1.63
C PRO A 13 4.71 -14.45 -2.95
N ASP A 14 5.98 -14.04 -2.85
CA ASP A 14 6.90 -13.64 -3.92
C ASP A 14 6.91 -14.61 -5.12
N LYS A 15 6.04 -14.37 -6.10
CA LYS A 15 6.10 -14.99 -7.44
C LYS A 15 6.97 -14.17 -8.39
N ASP A 16 8.23 -13.90 -8.04
CA ASP A 16 9.23 -13.42 -9.01
C ASP A 16 10.65 -13.51 -8.45
N LYS A 17 11.14 -14.75 -8.32
CA LYS A 17 12.56 -15.05 -8.12
C LYS A 17 13.29 -15.08 -9.47
N THR A 18 13.37 -13.96 -10.20
CA THR A 18 14.24 -13.88 -11.40
C THR A 18 14.71 -12.47 -11.81
N LYS A 19 14.34 -11.41 -11.09
CA LYS A 19 15.06 -10.14 -11.18
C LYS A 19 15.96 -10.12 -9.95
N ALA A 20 17.28 -10.10 -10.13
CA ALA A 20 18.20 -9.87 -9.03
C ALA A 20 17.68 -8.67 -8.23
N LYS A 21 17.08 -8.94 -7.07
CA LYS A 21 16.48 -7.92 -6.22
C LYS A 21 17.68 -7.13 -5.73
N LYS A 22 17.93 -5.98 -6.37
CA LYS A 22 18.92 -5.03 -5.88
C LYS A 22 18.39 -4.60 -4.52
N GLU A 23 18.89 -5.25 -3.48
CA GLU A 23 18.56 -4.93 -2.10
C GLU A 23 18.89 -3.45 -1.90
N ILE A 24 17.84 -2.66 -1.69
CA ILE A 24 18.00 -1.24 -1.45
C ILE A 24 18.49 -1.15 -0.01
N HIS A 25 19.67 -0.56 0.20
CA HIS A 25 20.13 -0.26 1.54
C HIS A 25 19.21 0.79 2.14
N VAL A 26 18.28 0.34 2.99
CA VAL A 26 17.38 1.23 3.73
C VAL A 26 18.16 1.78 4.92
N VAL A 27 18.36 3.09 4.92
CA VAL A 27 18.92 3.82 6.05
C VAL A 27 17.73 4.48 6.73
N SER A 28 17.36 3.99 7.91
CA SER A 28 16.22 4.53 8.66
C SER A 28 16.56 5.94 9.16
N VAL A 29 15.80 6.92 8.68
CA VAL A 29 15.88 8.30 9.19
C VAL A 29 14.91 8.45 10.36
N PRO A 30 15.30 9.12 11.46
CA PRO A 30 14.38 9.37 12.57
C PRO A 30 13.15 10.14 12.08
N HIS A 31 11.95 9.65 12.40
CA HIS A 31 10.65 10.22 12.00
C HIS A 31 10.36 10.16 10.49
N GLU A 32 11.04 9.30 9.73
CA GLU A 32 10.74 9.07 8.30
C GLU A 32 9.30 8.64 8.09
N ASP A 33 8.80 7.72 8.93
CA ASP A 33 7.42 7.25 8.87
C ASP A 33 6.41 8.37 9.10
N ASP A 34 6.67 9.29 10.02
CA ASP A 34 5.77 10.43 10.31
C ASP A 34 5.75 11.43 9.15
N MET A 35 6.91 11.68 8.54
CA MET A 35 7.01 12.56 7.37
C MET A 35 6.27 11.97 6.16
N ILE A 36 6.46 10.66 5.91
CA ILE A 36 5.78 9.95 4.82
C ILE A 36 4.28 9.89 5.10
N ALA A 37 3.87 9.61 6.34
CA ALA A 37 2.46 9.55 6.72
C ALA A 37 1.76 10.90 6.51
N GLN A 38 2.43 12.01 6.84
CA GLN A 38 1.89 13.34 6.59
C GLN A 38 1.70 13.60 5.09
N GLU A 39 2.71 13.29 4.27
CA GLU A 39 2.62 13.46 2.81
C GLU A 39 1.50 12.59 2.21
N MET A 40 1.36 11.34 2.69
CA MET A 40 0.26 10.46 2.27
C MET A 40 -1.10 10.99 2.71
N ALA A 41 -1.22 11.61 3.88
CA ALA A 41 -2.48 12.21 4.32
C ALA A 41 -2.90 13.40 3.44
N GLU A 42 -1.93 14.18 2.96
CA GLU A 42 -2.18 15.31 2.03
C GLU A 42 -2.56 14.83 0.61
N LEU A 43 -2.02 13.71 0.16
CA LEU A 43 -2.31 13.12 -1.16
C LEU A 43 -3.69 12.43 -1.24
N PHE A 44 -4.18 11.92 -0.11
CA PHE A 44 -5.39 11.11 -0.01
C PHE A 44 -6.39 11.75 0.96
N GLU A 45 -6.77 13.01 0.74
CA GLU A 45 -7.90 13.64 1.42
C GLU A 45 -9.15 12.76 1.22
N GLU A 46 -9.51 11.98 2.25
CA GLU A 46 -10.50 10.90 2.20
C GLU A 46 -11.83 11.33 1.57
N ASP A 47 -12.21 12.60 1.75
CA ASP A 47 -13.46 13.18 1.26
C ASP A 47 -13.44 13.53 -0.24
N GLU A 48 -12.26 13.70 -0.86
CA GLU A 48 -12.13 14.09 -2.27
C GLU A 48 -11.85 12.91 -3.21
N VAL A 49 -11.71 11.68 -2.68
CA VAL A 49 -11.43 10.49 -3.48
C VAL A 49 -12.65 10.10 -4.31
N THR A 50 -12.71 10.58 -5.55
CA THR A 50 -13.68 10.08 -6.53
C THR A 50 -13.18 8.75 -7.08
N HIS A 51 -13.75 7.63 -6.59
CA HIS A 51 -13.44 6.32 -7.13
C HIS A 51 -13.95 6.20 -8.57
N GLN A 52 -13.07 6.45 -9.54
CA GLN A 52 -13.27 5.92 -10.89
C GLN A 52 -12.94 4.44 -10.85
N HIS A 53 -13.97 3.61 -10.75
CA HIS A 53 -13.86 2.17 -10.99
C HIS A 53 -13.51 1.97 -12.47
N GLY A 54 -12.21 1.94 -12.77
CA GLY A 54 -11.71 1.40 -14.03
C GLY A 54 -12.08 -0.07 -14.12
N SER A 55 -12.40 -0.52 -15.32
CA SER A 55 -12.81 -1.90 -15.65
C SER A 55 -12.04 -2.92 -14.83
N THR A 56 -12.69 -3.54 -13.84
CA THR A 56 -12.17 -4.73 -13.19
C THR A 56 -12.27 -5.85 -14.22
N GLU A 57 -11.19 -6.06 -14.97
CA GLU A 57 -11.09 -7.24 -15.83
C GLU A 57 -11.28 -8.47 -14.95
N PRO A 58 -12.20 -9.39 -15.30
CA PRO A 58 -12.43 -10.58 -14.50
C PRO A 58 -11.14 -11.42 -14.49
N GLU A 59 -10.69 -11.83 -13.30
CA GLU A 59 -9.70 -12.90 -13.18
C GLU A 59 -10.28 -14.10 -13.94
N GLY A 60 -9.66 -14.46 -15.07
CA GLY A 60 -10.24 -15.32 -16.09
C GLY A 60 -10.72 -16.69 -15.61
N ASP A 61 -11.71 -17.22 -16.33
CA ASP A 61 -12.29 -18.59 -16.21
C ASP A 61 -11.22 -19.70 -16.25
#